data_AF-A0A8H2VE48-F1
#
_entry.id   AF-A0A8H2VE48-F1
#
_cell.length_a   1.000
_cell.length_b   1.000
_cell.length_c   1.000
_cell.angle_alpha   90.00
_cell.angle_beta   90.00
_cell.angle_gamma   90.00
#
_symmetry.space_group_name_H-M   'P 1'
#
loop_
_entity.id
_entity.type
_entity.pdbx_description
1 polymer ?
#
loop_
_entity_poly.entity_id
_entity_poly.type
_entity_poly.pdbx_seq_one_letter_code
_entity_poly.pdbx_strand_id
1 'polypeptide(L)'
;MSDFVPVNPKPFLRDLIDKRVVVTLKFNNTKYKGTLVSSDNYFNVQLKDTEEFVNDKSAGKIGEVFIRCNNVLWIGQDLDAK
;
A
#
# COMPACT_ATOMS: atom_id res chain seq x y z
N MET A 1 5.25 -2.14 29.33
CA MET A 1 5.50 -1.16 28.25
C MET A 1 6.00 -1.97 27.07
N SER A 2 5.36 -1.89 25.91
CA SER A 2 5.88 -2.54 24.71
C SER A 2 7.11 -1.73 24.26
N ASP A 3 8.30 -2.27 24.47
CA ASP A 3 9.54 -1.66 23.99
C ASP A 3 9.43 -1.43 22.49
N PHE A 4 9.76 -0.21 22.04
CA PHE A 4 9.85 0.10 20.62
C PHE A 4 10.99 -0.71 20.03
N VAL A 5 10.65 -1.83 19.38
CA VAL A 5 11.59 -2.57 18.56
C VAL A 5 11.67 -1.85 17.22
N PRO A 6 12.79 -1.21 16.85
CA PRO A 6 12.92 -0.56 15.56
C PRO A 6 12.74 -1.61 14.45
N VAL A 7 11.63 -1.50 13.74
CA VAL A 7 11.33 -2.39 12.61
C VAL A 7 12.00 -1.83 11.37
N ASN A 8 12.85 -2.64 10.74
CA ASN A 8 13.43 -2.27 9.46
C ASN A 8 12.33 -2.21 8.38
N PRO A 9 12.25 -1.13 7.57
CA PRO A 9 11.19 -0.98 6.57
C PRO A 9 11.14 -2.10 5.51
N LYS A 10 12.30 -2.67 5.17
CA LYS A 10 12.38 -3.75 4.17
C LYS A 10 11.74 -5.06 4.67
N PRO A 11 12.09 -5.60 5.84
CA PRO A 11 11.33 -6.68 6.48
C PRO A 11 9.85 -6.36 6.62
N PHE A 12 9.50 -5.16 7.09
CA PHE A 12 8.10 -4.76 7.25
C PHE A 12 7.29 -4.89 5.95
N LEU A 13 7.81 -4.41 4.83
CA LEU A 13 7.13 -4.54 3.53
C LEU A 13 7.06 -5.97 3.03
N ARG A 14 8.07 -6.80 3.32
CA ARG A 14 8.01 -8.24 2.99
C ARG A 14 6.93 -8.94 3.81
N ASP A 15 6.75 -8.56 5.07
CA ASP A 15 5.70 -9.11 5.93
C ASP A 15 4.29 -8.68 5.49
N LEU A 16 4.18 -7.65 4.65
CA LEU A 16 2.93 -7.19 4.04
C LEU A 16 2.60 -7.88 2.71
N ILE A 17 3.49 -8.70 2.16
CA ILE A 17 3.21 -9.48 0.94
C ILE A 17 2.00 -10.39 1.20
N ASP A 18 1.13 -10.50 0.20
CA ASP A 18 -0.18 -11.18 0.23
C ASP A 18 -1.20 -10.62 1.24
N LYS A 19 -0.91 -9.50 1.90
CA LYS A 19 -1.88 -8.78 2.74
C LYS A 19 -2.50 -7.62 1.99
N ARG A 20 -3.70 -7.23 2.42
CA ARG A 20 -4.36 -6.02 1.93
C ARG A 20 -3.68 -4.79 2.52
N VAL A 21 -3.27 -3.87 1.66
CA VAL A 21 -2.52 -2.67 1.99
C VAL A 21 -3.19 -1.44 1.39
N VAL A 22 -2.93 -0.30 2.03
CA VAL A 22 -3.28 1.02 1.52
C VAL A 22 -2.00 1.73 1.11
N VAL A 23 -1.96 2.18 -0.14
CA VAL A 23 -0.89 2.99 -0.70
C VAL A 23 -1.45 4.38 -1.00
N THR A 24 -0.99 5.38 -0.25
CA THR A 24 -1.42 6.76 -0.46
C THR A 24 -0.42 7.49 -1.35
N LEU A 25 -0.89 8.20 -2.37
CA LEU A 25 -0.05 9.01 -3.23
C LEU A 25 0.23 10.40 -2.60
N LYS A 26 1.39 10.98 -2.94
CA LYS A 26 1.81 12.32 -2.49
C LYS A 26 0.90 13.43 -3.00
N PHE A 27 0.39 13.25 -4.21
CA PHE A 27 -0.42 14.25 -4.91
C PHE A 27 -1.81 13.68 -5.18
N ASN A 28 -2.79 14.56 -5.37
CA ASN A 28 -4.17 14.23 -5.76
C ASN A 28 -5.02 13.50 -4.72
N ASN A 29 -4.57 13.42 -3.46
CA ASN A 29 -5.33 12.82 -2.34
C ASN A 29 -5.95 11.46 -2.71
N THR A 30 -5.17 10.67 -3.47
CA THR A 30 -5.58 9.39 -4.04
C THR A 30 -4.94 8.26 -3.25
N LYS A 31 -5.75 7.25 -2.92
CA LYS A 31 -5.35 6.06 -2.19
C LYS A 31 -5.69 4.83 -3.02
N TYR A 32 -4.77 3.89 -3.09
CA TYR A 32 -4.99 2.58 -3.68
C TYR A 32 -5.10 1.57 -2.56
N LYS A 33 -6.22 0.86 -2.49
CA LYS A 33 -6.42 -0.26 -1.57
C LYS A 33 -6.38 -1.55 -2.36
N GLY A 34 -5.42 -2.42 -2.09
CA GLY A 34 -5.24 -3.66 -2.86
C GLY A 34 -4.39 -4.67 -2.09
N THR A 35 -4.27 -5.87 -2.63
CA THR A 35 -3.41 -6.90 -2.04
C THR A 35 -2.00 -6.77 -2.58
N LEU A 36 -1.00 -6.66 -1.71
CA LEU A 36 0.40 -6.53 -2.12
C LEU A 36 0.91 -7.83 -2.71
N VAL A 37 1.31 -7.81 -3.98
CA VAL A 37 1.87 -8.97 -4.69
C VAL A 37 3.38 -9.01 -4.55
N SER A 38 4.02 -7.88 -4.80
CA SER A 38 5.47 -7.77 -4.77
C SER A 38 5.91 -6.35 -4.46
N SER A 39 7.13 -6.24 -3.93
CA SER A 39 7.82 -4.97 -3.73
C SER A 39 9.30 -5.12 -4.06
N ASP A 40 9.92 -4.08 -4.59
CA ASP A 40 11.37 -4.07 -4.88
C ASP A 40 12.18 -3.28 -3.82
N ASN A 41 13.50 -3.21 -4.03
CA ASN A 41 14.41 -2.48 -3.14
C ASN A 41 14.21 -0.95 -3.14
N TYR A 42 13.51 -0.42 -4.14
CA TYR A 42 13.19 1.00 -4.28
C TYR A 42 11.78 1.32 -3.79
N PHE A 43 11.05 0.33 -3.26
CA PHE A 43 9.65 0.47 -2.83
C PHE A 43 8.67 0.73 -3.97
N ASN A 44 8.98 0.27 -5.18
CA ASN A 44 7.94 0.08 -6.19
C ASN A 44 7.06 -1.08 -5.73
N VAL A 45 5.74 -0.95 -5.90
CA VAL A 45 4.77 -1.93 -5.40
C VAL A 45 3.83 -2.37 -6.50
N GLN A 46 3.54 -3.67 -6.48
CA GLN A 46 2.54 -4.29 -7.33
C GLN A 46 1.34 -4.69 -6.46
N LEU A 47 0.15 -4.23 -6.83
CA LEU A 47 -1.09 -4.52 -6.14
C LEU A 47 -2.02 -5.31 -7.06
N LYS A 48 -2.70 -6.34 -6.53
CA LYS A 48 -3.82 -7.04 -7.16
C LYS A 48 -5.13 -6.66 -6.48
N ASP A 49 -6.25 -6.86 -7.17
CA ASP A 49 -7.61 -6.55 -6.67
C ASP A 49 -7.71 -5.14 -6.07
N THR A 50 -7.11 -4.19 -6.78
CA THR A 50 -6.94 -2.81 -6.37
C THR A 50 -8.20 -2.00 -6.62
N GLU A 51 -8.59 -1.22 -5.62
CA GLU A 51 -9.64 -0.22 -5.65
C GLU A 51 -9.02 1.16 -5.45
N GLU A 52 -9.44 2.12 -6.26
CA GLU A 52 -8.98 3.50 -6.16
C GLU A 52 -9.96 4.33 -5.35
N PHE A 53 -9.40 5.13 -4.44
CA PHE A 53 -10.14 6.07 -3.62
C PHE A 53 -9.61 7.47 -3.88
N VAL A 54 -10.47 8.35 -4.39
CA VAL A 54 -10.16 9.77 -4.64
C VAL A 54 -10.99 10.59 -3.68
N ASN A 55 -10.34 11.43 -2.84
CA ASN A 55 -11.02 12.21 -1.80
C ASN A 55 -11.92 11.34 -0.90
N ASP A 56 -11.40 10.18 -0.49
CA ASP A 56 -12.08 9.18 0.35
C ASP A 56 -13.36 8.56 -0.25
N LYS A 57 -13.61 8.76 -1.54
CA LYS A 57 -14.68 8.08 -2.29
C LYS A 57 -14.10 7.02 -3.19
N SER A 58 -14.69 5.83 -3.18
CA SER A 58 -14.32 4.78 -4.14
C SER A 58 -14.64 5.25 -5.56
N ALA A 59 -13.60 5.33 -6.38
CA ALA A 59 -13.69 5.59 -7.82
C ALA A 59 -13.90 4.28 -8.62
N GLY A 60 -13.72 3.12 -7.98
CA GLY A 60 -13.97 1.80 -8.54
C GLY A 60 -12.76 0.86 -8.48
N LYS A 61 -12.98 -0.39 -8.91
CA LYS A 61 -11.95 -1.42 -9.01
C LYS A 61 -11.17 -1.26 -10.31
N ILE A 62 -9.84 -1.21 -10.19
CA ILE A 62 -8.89 -1.08 -11.31
C ILE A 62 -8.23 -2.42 -11.61
N GLY A 63 -8.20 -3.34 -10.64
CA GLY A 63 -7.61 -4.67 -10.80
C GLY A 63 -6.13 -4.67 -10.44
N GLU A 64 -5.26 -5.02 -11.38
CA GLU A 64 -3.81 -5.07 -11.14
C GLU A 64 -3.15 -3.72 -11.44
N VAL A 65 -2.38 -3.21 -10.48
CA VAL A 65 -1.75 -1.88 -10.56
C VAL A 65 -0.29 -1.97 -10.15
N PHE A 66 0.57 -1.29 -10.90
CA PHE A 66 1.97 -1.08 -10.55
C PHE A 66 2.19 0.39 -10.17
N ILE A 67 2.65 0.64 -8.95
CA ILE A 67 2.88 1.98 -8.42
C ILE A 67 4.37 2.24 -8.26
N ARG A 68 4.84 3.33 -8.86
CA ARG A 68 6.23 3.79 -8.74
C ARG A 68 6.44 4.50 -7.40
N CYS A 69 7.56 4.19 -6.75
CA CYS A 69 7.89 4.65 -5.41
C CYS A 69 7.96 6.18 -5.25
N ASN A 70 8.32 6.90 -6.31
CA ASN A 70 8.44 8.37 -6.28
C ASN A 70 7.12 9.07 -5.93
N ASN A 71 5.99 8.45 -6.28
CA ASN A 71 4.65 8.98 -6.04
C ASN A 71 4.06 8.54 -4.69
N VAL A 72 4.67 7.57 -4.00
CA VAL A 72 4.14 7.01 -2.75
C VAL A 72 4.46 7.94 -1.58
N LEU A 73 3.44 8.30 -0.80
CA LEU A 73 3.58 9.04 0.45
C LEU A 73 3.79 8.10 1.63
N TRP A 74 2.93 7.10 1.78
CA TRP A 74 3.05 6.06 2.81
C TRP A 74 2.34 4.77 2.37
N ILE A 75 2.76 3.67 2.99
CA ILE A 75 2.19 2.32 2.81
C ILE A 75 1.86 1.78 4.19
N GLY A 76 0.68 1.17 4.33
CA GLY A 76 0.26 0.54 5.58
C GLY A 76 -0.68 -0.62 5.32
N GLN A 77 -0.86 -1.49 6.31
CA GLN A 77 -1.85 -2.55 6.25
C GLN A 77 -3.27 -1.94 6.30
N ASP A 78 -4.17 -2.41 5.46
CA ASP A 78 -5.58 -2.06 5.50
C ASP A 78 -6.27 -2.85 6.61
N LEU A 79 -6.61 -2.19 7.72
CA LEU A 79 -7.28 -2.82 8.87
C LEU A 79 -8.81 -2.84 8.72
N ASP A 80 -9.35 -2.11 7.74
CA ASP A 80 -10.79 -2.02 7.47
C ASP A 80 -11.31 -3.23 6.69
N ALA A 81 -10.41 -4.04 6.12
CA ALA A 81 -10.73 -5.29 5.47
C ALA A 81 -10.99 -6.39 6.52
N LYS A 82 -12.16 -6.34 7.16
CA LYS A 82 -12.70 -7.41 7.99
C LYS A 82 -13.66 -8.28 7.19
#